data_AF-A0A502CMS9-F1
#
_entry.id   AF-A0A502CMS9-F1
#
_cell.length_a   1.000
_cell.length_b   1.000
_cell.length_c   1.000
_cell.angle_alpha   90.00
_cell.angle_beta   90.00
_cell.angle_gamma   90.00
#
_symmetry.space_group_name_H-M   'P 1'
#
loop_
_entity.id
_entity.type
_entity.pdbx_description
1 polymer ?
#
loop_
_entity_poly.entity_id
_entity_poly.type
_entity_poly.pdbx_seq_one_letter_code
_entity_poly.pdbx_strand_id
1 'polypeptide(L)'
;MQVHEEMVRDALSDLADEDYQRRDWTSRTPSGQSSLEECWERLFDDSGLGTALDSETEVFGDHPDQCLRELDTALRAVPVDASASEVLDSEEMALVRSLASRTLGLLAD
;
A
#
# COMPACT_ATOMS: atom_id res chain seq x y z
N MET A 1 -8.77 -7.73 -16.94
CA MET A 1 -8.14 -8.53 -15.87
C MET A 1 -9.05 -8.47 -14.66
N GLN A 2 -9.15 -9.55 -13.88
CA GLN A 2 -9.99 -9.53 -12.66
C GLN A 2 -9.18 -8.90 -11.52
N VAL A 3 -9.79 -7.99 -10.76
CA VAL A 3 -9.19 -7.42 -9.54
C VAL A 3 -9.59 -8.28 -8.35
N HIS A 4 -8.61 -8.67 -7.53
CA HIS A 4 -8.83 -9.43 -6.29
C HIS A 4 -9.05 -8.46 -5.13
N GLU A 5 -10.27 -7.99 -4.94
CA GLU A 5 -10.57 -6.91 -3.98
C GLU A 5 -10.24 -7.26 -2.52
N GLU A 6 -10.31 -8.53 -2.13
CA GLU A 6 -9.91 -8.98 -0.78
C GLU A 6 -8.41 -8.73 -0.56
N MET A 7 -7.56 -9.05 -1.55
CA MET A 7 -6.13 -8.77 -1.48
C MET A 7 -5.84 -7.27 -1.39
N VAL A 8 -6.61 -6.46 -2.13
CA VAL A 8 -6.51 -4.99 -2.07
C VAL A 8 -6.80 -4.51 -0.64
N ARG A 9 -7.91 -4.97 -0.05
CA ARG A 9 -8.31 -4.58 1.32
C ARG A 9 -7.30 -5.06 2.37
N ASP A 10 -6.81 -6.29 2.26
CA ASP A 10 -5.80 -6.82 3.17
C ASP A 10 -4.49 -6.04 3.07
N ALA A 11 -4.04 -5.70 1.86
CA ALA A 11 -2.81 -4.94 1.67
C ALA A 11 -2.93 -3.50 2.16
N LEU A 12 -4.07 -2.85 1.94
CA LEU A 12 -4.36 -1.54 2.51
C LEU A 12 -4.42 -1.57 4.05
N SER A 13 -4.96 -2.64 4.63
CA SER A 13 -5.03 -2.80 6.09
C SER A 13 -3.62 -2.92 6.68
N ASP A 14 -2.75 -3.73 6.08
CA ASP A 14 -1.36 -3.87 6.50
C ASP A 14 -0.56 -2.56 6.31
N LEU A 15 -0.80 -1.82 5.22
CA LEU A 15 -0.18 -0.52 4.96
C LEU A 15 -0.68 0.57 5.91
N ALA A 16 -1.89 0.46 6.46
CA ALA A 16 -2.44 1.43 7.40
C ALA A 16 -2.00 1.19 8.86
N ASP A 17 -1.61 -0.03 9.21
CA ASP A 17 -1.32 -0.46 10.59
C ASP A 17 0.17 -0.32 10.95
N GLU A 18 0.52 0.78 11.62
CA GLU A 18 1.90 1.03 12.09
C GLU A 18 2.37 -0.01 13.12
N ASP A 19 1.49 -0.48 14.00
CA ASP A 19 1.85 -1.43 15.05
C ASP A 19 2.16 -2.81 14.43
N TYR A 20 1.37 -3.23 13.45
CA TYR A 20 1.64 -4.41 12.64
C TYR A 20 2.99 -4.28 11.92
N GLN A 21 3.23 -3.16 11.23
CA GLN A 21 4.48 -2.91 10.51
C GLN A 21 5.69 -2.97 11.44
N ARG A 22 5.64 -2.27 12.59
CA ARG A 22 6.73 -2.30 13.58
C ARG A 22 6.98 -3.70 14.11
N ARG A 23 5.95 -4.51 14.32
CA ARG A 23 6.09 -5.89 14.81
C ARG A 23 6.63 -6.85 13.74
N ASP A 24 6.10 -6.77 12.53
CA ASP A 24 6.31 -7.80 11.50
C ASP A 24 7.46 -7.44 10.55
N TRP A 25 7.56 -6.19 10.09
CA TRP A 25 8.57 -5.82 9.09
C TRP A 25 9.97 -5.73 9.69
N THR A 26 10.09 -5.32 10.96
CA THR A 26 11.38 -5.29 11.67
C THR A 26 11.85 -6.67 12.14
N SER A 27 10.94 -7.63 12.30
CA SER A 27 11.27 -8.98 12.77
C SER A 27 11.63 -9.94 11.63
N ARG A 28 11.09 -9.70 10.43
CA ARG A 28 11.37 -10.53 9.24
C ARG A 28 12.70 -10.20 8.57
N THR A 29 13.05 -8.92 8.46
CA THR A 29 14.32 -8.50 7.85
C THR A 29 14.89 -7.25 8.52
N PRO A 30 16.23 -7.12 8.68
CA PRO A 30 16.83 -5.89 9.23
C PRO A 30 16.56 -4.64 8.39
N SER A 31 16.30 -4.80 7.09
CA SER A 31 16.05 -3.70 6.17
C SER A 31 14.57 -3.33 6.03
N GLY A 32 13.60 -4.22 6.32
CA GLY A 32 12.15 -3.94 6.21
C GLY A 32 11.64 -3.69 4.78
N GLN A 33 12.54 -3.37 3.85
CA GLN A 33 12.33 -3.16 2.42
C GLN A 33 11.57 -4.32 1.79
N SER A 34 11.97 -5.56 2.10
CA SER A 34 11.32 -6.76 1.58
C SER A 34 9.83 -6.80 1.94
N SER A 35 9.45 -6.36 3.14
CA SER A 35 8.05 -6.40 3.58
C SER A 35 7.21 -5.26 3.00
N LEU A 36 7.82 -4.09 2.76
CA LEU A 36 7.15 -3.01 2.03
C LEU A 36 6.94 -3.38 0.56
N GLU A 37 7.97 -3.91 -0.10
CA GLU A 37 7.93 -4.37 -1.50
C GLU A 37 6.90 -5.49 -1.68
N GLU A 38 6.92 -6.52 -0.81
CA GLU A 38 5.89 -7.58 -0.80
C GLU A 38 4.47 -7.01 -0.65
N CYS A 39 4.29 -5.99 0.19
CA CYS A 39 2.98 -5.36 0.37
C CYS A 39 2.56 -4.56 -0.88
N TRP A 40 3.50 -3.90 -1.52
CA TRP A 40 3.29 -3.13 -2.75
C TRP A 40 2.93 -4.05 -3.93
N GLU A 41 3.72 -5.10 -4.17
CA GLU A 41 3.47 -6.11 -5.19
C GLU A 41 2.11 -6.77 -4.98
N ARG A 42 1.80 -7.17 -3.74
CA ARG A 42 0.49 -7.76 -3.42
C ARG A 42 -0.66 -6.80 -3.72
N LEU A 43 -0.48 -5.51 -3.44
CA LEU A 43 -1.52 -4.51 -3.64
C LEU A 43 -1.77 -4.22 -5.12
N PHE A 44 -0.74 -4.05 -5.95
CA PHE A 44 -0.92 -3.59 -7.34
C PHE A 44 -0.76 -4.68 -8.38
N ASP A 45 0.22 -5.57 -8.21
CA ASP A 45 0.56 -6.58 -9.22
C ASP A 45 -0.25 -7.85 -9.01
N ASP A 46 -0.13 -8.50 -7.85
CA ASP A 46 -0.79 -9.79 -7.58
C ASP A 46 -2.32 -9.65 -7.55
N SER A 47 -2.84 -8.52 -7.04
CA SER A 47 -4.28 -8.27 -7.03
C SER A 47 -4.83 -7.94 -8.42
N GLY A 48 -3.96 -7.62 -9.39
CA GLY A 48 -4.32 -7.09 -10.70
C GLY A 48 -4.78 -5.63 -10.71
N LEU A 49 -4.69 -4.92 -9.58
CA LEU A 49 -5.18 -3.55 -9.44
C LEU A 49 -4.43 -2.55 -10.32
N GLY A 50 -3.10 -2.63 -10.41
CA GLY A 50 -2.29 -1.63 -11.13
C GLY A 50 -2.71 -1.52 -12.59
N THR A 51 -2.78 -2.67 -13.28
CA THR A 51 -3.27 -2.70 -14.67
C THR A 51 -4.74 -2.30 -14.80
N ALA A 52 -5.58 -2.56 -13.80
CA ALA A 52 -6.99 -2.13 -13.83
C ALA A 52 -7.10 -0.59 -13.72
N LEU A 53 -6.30 0.03 -12.86
CA LEU A 53 -6.21 1.49 -12.71
C LEU A 53 -5.61 2.19 -13.93
N ASP A 54 -4.82 1.49 -14.75
CA ASP A 54 -4.31 2.01 -16.04
C ASP A 54 -5.38 2.00 -17.14
N SER A 55 -6.53 1.36 -16.92
CA SER A 55 -7.64 1.35 -17.90
C SER A 55 -8.52 2.60 -17.81
N GLU A 56 -9.30 2.86 -18.86
CA GLU A 56 -10.29 3.96 -18.88
C GLU A 56 -11.54 3.68 -18.02
N THR A 57 -11.63 2.50 -17.39
CA THR A 57 -12.80 2.10 -16.58
C THR A 57 -12.47 2.20 -15.10
N GLU A 58 -13.39 2.81 -14.33
CA GLU A 58 -13.33 2.84 -12.87
C GLU A 58 -13.37 1.41 -12.29
N VAL A 59 -12.52 1.15 -11.30
CA VAL A 59 -12.44 -0.13 -10.58
C VAL A 59 -13.37 -0.12 -9.38
N PHE A 60 -13.18 0.85 -8.48
CA PHE A 60 -13.98 1.03 -7.27
C PHE A 60 -14.77 2.35 -7.27
N GLY A 61 -14.57 3.16 -8.31
CA GLY A 61 -15.17 4.48 -8.48
C GLY A 61 -14.11 5.58 -8.57
N ASP A 62 -14.50 6.73 -9.11
CA ASP A 62 -13.60 7.90 -9.30
C ASP A 62 -12.75 8.24 -8.05
N HIS A 63 -13.39 8.37 -6.88
CA HIS A 63 -12.69 8.84 -5.68
C HIS A 63 -11.75 7.78 -5.06
N PRO A 64 -12.18 6.52 -4.83
CA PRO A 64 -11.28 5.48 -4.37
C PRO A 64 -10.11 5.23 -5.34
N ASP A 65 -10.37 5.22 -6.65
CA ASP A 65 -9.33 4.97 -7.66
C ASP A 65 -8.31 6.11 -7.71
N GLN A 66 -8.73 7.36 -7.49
CA GLN A 66 -7.81 8.47 -7.33
C GLN A 66 -6.90 8.27 -6.11
N CYS A 67 -7.48 7.91 -4.95
CA CYS A 67 -6.69 7.67 -3.74
C CYS A 67 -5.71 6.50 -3.90
N LEU A 68 -6.06 5.45 -4.66
CA LEU A 68 -5.16 4.34 -4.98
C LEU A 68 -3.98 4.78 -5.87
N ARG A 69 -4.20 5.66 -6.84
CA ARG A 69 -3.10 6.22 -7.67
C ARG A 69 -2.19 7.16 -6.87
N GLU A 70 -2.77 7.94 -5.96
CA GLU A 70 -2.01 8.77 -5.01
C GLU A 70 -1.17 7.89 -4.07
N LEU A 71 -1.72 6.77 -3.61
CA LEU A 71 -1.01 5.79 -2.80
C LEU A 71 0.16 5.13 -3.55
N ASP A 72 -0.02 4.72 -4.82
CA ASP A 72 1.08 4.19 -5.64
C ASP A 72 2.23 5.21 -5.77
N THR A 73 1.86 6.47 -5.99
CA THR A 73 2.84 7.57 -6.07
C THR A 73 3.60 7.75 -4.75
N ALA A 74 2.91 7.68 -3.61
CA ALA A 74 3.52 7.80 -2.30
C ALA A 74 4.45 6.62 -1.97
N LEU A 75 4.05 5.39 -2.30
CA LEU A 75 4.88 4.19 -2.11
C LEU A 75 6.21 4.28 -2.86
N ARG A 76 6.19 4.78 -4.11
CA ARG A 76 7.40 5.02 -4.92
C ARG A 76 8.36 6.05 -4.32
N ALA A 77 7.87 6.92 -3.44
CA ALA A 77 8.68 7.96 -2.80
C ALA A 77 9.35 7.49 -1.50
N VAL A 78 8.91 6.36 -0.93
CA VAL A 78 9.50 5.82 0.30
C VAL A 78 10.96 5.45 0.05
N PRO A 79 11.90 5.83 0.94
CA PRO A 79 13.32 5.60 0.74
C PRO A 79 13.67 4.10 0.86
N VAL A 80 13.68 3.40 -0.28
CA VAL A 80 13.91 1.95 -0.38
C VAL A 80 15.34 1.51 -0.09
N ASP A 81 16.29 2.42 0.17
CA ASP A 81 17.66 2.09 0.60
C ASP A 81 17.85 2.19 2.13
N ALA A 82 16.83 2.68 2.86
CA ALA A 82 16.88 2.86 4.30
C ALA A 82 16.54 1.56 5.07
N SER A 83 16.93 1.50 6.35
CA SER A 83 16.56 0.38 7.22
C SER A 83 15.07 0.36 7.56
N ALA A 84 14.58 -0.76 8.12
CA ALA A 84 13.16 -0.92 8.44
C ALA A 84 12.65 0.20 9.35
N SER A 85 13.43 0.54 10.39
CA SER A 85 13.06 1.59 11.33
C SER A 85 13.04 2.96 10.65
N GLU A 86 14.06 3.26 9.84
CA GLU A 86 14.14 4.54 9.13
C GLU A 86 12.99 4.71 8.13
N VAL A 87 12.61 3.64 7.42
CA VAL A 87 11.41 3.62 6.57
C VAL A 87 10.17 3.90 7.39
N LEU A 88 9.95 3.18 8.49
CA LEU A 88 8.73 3.32 9.31
C LEU A 88 8.59 4.70 9.97
N ASP A 89 9.71 5.32 10.31
CA ASP A 89 9.78 6.64 10.93
C ASP A 89 9.82 7.79 9.91
N SER A 90 9.83 7.50 8.60
CA SER A 90 9.85 8.50 7.52
C SER A 90 8.51 9.23 7.34
N GLU A 91 8.57 10.48 6.86
CA GLU A 91 7.37 11.27 6.52
C GLU A 91 6.61 10.64 5.36
N GLU A 92 7.33 10.03 4.42
CA GLU A 92 6.78 9.32 3.27
C GLU A 92 5.95 8.12 3.71
N MET A 93 6.45 7.31 4.65
CA MET A 93 5.67 6.18 5.16
C MET A 93 4.47 6.63 6.01
N ALA A 94 4.58 7.75 6.73
CA ALA A 94 3.43 8.35 7.42
C ALA A 94 2.33 8.78 6.42
N LEU A 95 2.72 9.33 5.27
CA LEU A 95 1.80 9.64 4.18
C LEU A 95 1.16 8.38 3.59
N VAL A 96 1.93 7.33 3.34
CA VAL A 96 1.44 6.02 2.89
C VAL A 96 0.38 5.48 3.85
N ARG A 97 0.65 5.48 5.17
CA ARG A 97 -0.31 5.05 6.20
C ARG A 97 -1.60 5.86 6.14
N SER A 98 -1.50 7.19 6.03
CA SER A 98 -2.66 8.07 5.95
C SER A 98 -3.49 7.82 4.69
N LEU A 99 -2.86 7.62 3.53
CA LEU A 99 -3.54 7.35 2.28
C LEU A 99 -4.18 5.96 2.30
N ALA A 100 -3.47 4.94 2.78
CA ALA A 100 -4.00 3.58 2.90
C ALA A 100 -5.23 3.53 3.82
N SER A 101 -5.17 4.16 5.00
CA SER A 101 -6.30 4.26 5.93
C SER A 101 -7.51 4.96 5.31
N ARG A 102 -7.27 6.08 4.62
CA ARG A 102 -8.34 6.82 3.91
C ARG A 102 -8.97 5.96 2.82
N THR A 103 -8.16 5.36 1.95
CA THR A 103 -8.63 4.51 0.85
C THR A 103 -9.42 3.32 1.39
N LEU A 104 -8.94 2.66 2.45
CA LEU A 104 -9.66 1.55 3.09
C LEU A 104 -11.04 2.00 3.58
N GLY A 105 -11.15 3.20 4.15
CA GLY A 105 -12.43 3.79 4.56
C GLY A 105 -13.39 4.11 3.41
N LEU A 106 -12.89 4.26 2.19
CA LEU A 106 -13.70 4.44 0.97
C LEU A 106 -14.14 3.10 0.34
N LEU A 107 -13.47 1.99 0.68
CA LEU A 107 -13.73 0.65 0.16
C LEU A 107 -14.54 -0.25 1.11
N ALA A 108 -14.86 0.26 2.31
CA ALA A 108 -15.68 -0.44 3.31
C ALA A 108 -17.14 -0.55 2.82
N ASP A 109 -17.76 -1.70 3.05
CA ASP A 109 -19.03 -2.20 2.47
C ASP A 109 -20.10 -1.15 2.09
#